data_AF-A0A523W0G1-F1
#
_entry.id   AF-A0A523W0G1-F1
#
_cell.length_a   1.000
_cell.length_b   1.000
_cell.length_c   1.000
_cell.angle_alpha   90.00
_cell.angle_beta   90.00
_cell.angle_gamma   90.00
#
_symmetry.space_group_name_H-M   'P 1'
#
loop_
_entity.id
_entity.type
_entity.pdbx_description
1 polymer ?
#
loop_
_entity_poly.entity_id
_entity_poly.type
_entity_poly.pdbx_seq_one_letter_code
_entity_poly.pdbx_strand_id
1 'polypeptide(L)'
;MLELNALFFEISFIAVVAAIIFSFVCMKRRDLIAWLPTYILLAIGFVLINFDSVMEELSLIYYVFIMLSVINIFIAVVKEYYYMFIKFNKPMNKSVIAAVSVLNIAINGIQIVLLILLLISLVLFIRIYRKKKTPTHAFLGIVIIAAIIVVINQIYSSSGGTPIPNFGEGIMIFFTTILLVTGLVALIEQRIIRVNTSLNTVLNTASQASINISNIATELASSASEVNAASEEIAASTQEMATTTQDVMSSSTEIQNVMDLITKIADQTNLLALNASIEAGRAGEHGRGFAVVANEVRKLAEESKRAVINTGDKINEIISKFRLAFHSVEGITSSTEQQTASMEEITATAQKLGYLSEELKNLFKISKEDNDIQLNYQKSRSKL
;
A
#
# COMPACT_ATOMS: atom_id res chain seq x y z
N MET A 1 -60.27 9.42 9.77
CA MET A 1 -59.83 8.56 10.89
C MET A 1 -58.81 7.52 10.42
N LEU A 2 -59.10 6.72 9.37
CA LEU A 2 -58.14 5.78 8.77
C LEU A 2 -56.85 6.43 8.22
N GLU A 3 -56.96 7.56 7.52
CA GLU A 3 -55.79 8.27 6.96
C GLU A 3 -54.89 8.89 8.05
N LEU A 4 -55.48 9.39 9.14
CA LEU A 4 -54.76 9.99 10.26
C LEU A 4 -53.95 8.93 11.04
N ASN A 5 -54.53 7.74 11.24
CA ASN A 5 -53.85 6.61 11.88
C ASN A 5 -52.70 6.07 11.01
N ALA A 6 -52.85 6.08 9.69
CA ALA A 6 -51.77 5.70 8.78
C ALA A 6 -50.59 6.67 8.86
N LEU A 7 -50.87 7.98 8.94
CA LEU A 7 -49.83 9.01 9.05
C LEU A 7 -49.03 8.90 10.37
N PHE A 8 -49.71 8.72 11.50
CA PHE A 8 -49.02 8.53 12.78
C PHE A 8 -48.14 7.28 12.77
N PHE A 9 -48.60 6.19 12.14
CA PHE A 9 -47.81 4.98 12.01
C PHE A 9 -46.52 5.20 11.21
N GLU A 10 -46.58 5.94 10.09
CA GLU A 10 -45.41 6.31 9.30
C GLU A 10 -44.41 7.15 10.10
N ILE A 11 -44.88 8.15 10.85
CA ILE A 11 -44.06 9.01 11.70
C ILE A 11 -43.32 8.19 12.77
N SER A 12 -44.02 7.25 13.41
CA SER A 12 -43.43 6.38 14.44
C SER A 12 -42.43 5.40 13.85
N PHE A 13 -42.71 4.84 12.67
CA PHE A 13 -41.77 4.02 11.94
C PHE A 13 -40.48 4.80 11.62
N ILE A 14 -40.59 6.00 11.08
CA ILE A 14 -39.44 6.87 10.77
C ILE A 14 -38.64 7.19 12.03
N ALA A 15 -39.31 7.52 13.15
CA ALA A 15 -38.64 7.84 14.41
C ALA A 15 -37.87 6.66 14.99
N VAL A 16 -38.43 5.45 14.93
CA VAL A 16 -37.74 4.22 15.36
C VAL A 16 -36.53 3.95 14.48
N VAL A 17 -36.66 4.05 13.16
CA VAL A 17 -35.53 3.89 12.22
C VAL A 17 -34.44 4.93 12.49
N ALA A 18 -34.82 6.19 12.72
CA ALA A 18 -33.88 7.25 13.07
C ALA A 18 -33.11 6.93 14.36
N ALA A 19 -33.79 6.42 15.39
CA ALA A 19 -33.14 6.04 16.65
C ALA A 19 -32.18 4.85 16.50
N ILE A 20 -32.55 3.84 15.69
CA ILE A 20 -31.68 2.69 15.40
C ILE A 20 -30.41 3.14 14.67
N ILE A 21 -30.57 3.93 13.60
CA ILE A 21 -29.44 4.47 12.81
C ILE A 21 -28.54 5.32 13.70
N PHE A 22 -29.11 6.22 14.49
CA PHE A 22 -28.35 7.10 15.37
C PHE A 22 -27.64 6.34 16.50
N SER A 23 -28.24 5.27 17.02
CA SER A 23 -27.59 4.36 17.98
C SER A 23 -26.31 3.75 17.39
N PHE A 24 -26.35 3.28 16.15
CA PHE A 24 -25.17 2.75 15.46
C PHE A 24 -24.08 3.82 15.26
N VAL A 25 -24.48 5.05 14.93
CA VAL A 25 -23.55 6.20 14.85
C VAL A 25 -22.86 6.41 16.20
N CYS A 26 -23.60 6.43 17.30
CA CYS A 26 -23.08 6.68 18.65
C CYS A 26 -22.07 5.63 19.13
N MET A 27 -22.15 4.38 18.66
CA MET A 27 -21.15 3.34 18.97
C MET A 27 -19.75 3.74 18.53
N LYS A 28 -19.63 4.51 17.44
CA LYS A 28 -18.34 4.94 16.87
C LYS A 28 -18.05 6.41 17.12
N ARG A 29 -19.07 7.26 17.26
CA ARG A 29 -18.96 8.68 17.58
C ARG A 29 -19.39 8.98 19.00
N ARG A 30 -18.43 8.89 19.92
CA ARG A 30 -18.68 9.11 21.36
C ARG A 30 -19.12 10.53 21.70
N ASP A 31 -18.79 11.49 20.86
CA ASP A 31 -19.20 12.89 21.06
C ASP A 31 -20.71 13.10 20.84
N LEU A 32 -21.37 12.21 20.09
CA LEU A 32 -22.82 12.26 19.84
C LEU A 32 -23.65 11.43 20.85
N ILE A 33 -23.01 10.66 21.73
CA ILE A 33 -23.73 9.77 22.69
C ILE A 33 -24.73 10.55 23.55
N ALA A 34 -24.44 11.82 23.86
CA ALA A 34 -25.33 12.66 24.67
C ALA A 34 -26.71 12.89 24.00
N TRP A 35 -26.79 12.76 22.68
CA TRP A 35 -28.01 12.94 21.90
C TRP A 35 -28.86 11.67 21.76
N LEU A 36 -28.29 10.49 22.02
CA LEU A 36 -28.99 9.21 21.83
C LEU A 36 -30.27 9.07 22.68
N PRO A 37 -30.30 9.47 23.97
CA PRO A 37 -31.54 9.41 24.76
C PRO A 37 -32.68 10.22 24.15
N THR A 38 -32.38 11.36 23.51
CA THR A 38 -33.38 12.17 22.80
C THR A 38 -34.06 11.37 21.69
N TYR A 39 -33.28 10.67 20.86
CA TYR A 39 -33.81 9.85 19.77
C TYR A 39 -34.66 8.69 20.28
N ILE A 40 -34.22 8.03 21.37
CA ILE A 40 -34.97 6.92 21.98
C ILE A 40 -36.28 7.40 22.59
N LEU A 41 -36.26 8.50 23.35
CA LEU A 41 -37.46 9.07 23.98
C LEU A 41 -38.48 9.53 22.94
N LEU A 42 -38.02 10.17 21.86
CA LEU A 42 -38.88 10.56 20.75
C LEU A 42 -39.49 9.34 20.06
N ALA A 43 -38.70 8.31 19.75
CA ALA A 43 -39.22 7.09 19.14
C ALA A 43 -40.29 6.41 20.01
N ILE A 44 -40.06 6.29 21.32
CA ILE A 44 -41.05 5.71 22.26
C ILE A 44 -42.31 6.58 22.30
N GLY A 45 -42.16 7.91 22.43
CA GLY A 45 -43.29 8.83 22.40
C GLY A 45 -44.13 8.66 21.13
N PHE A 46 -43.49 8.72 19.95
CA PHE A 46 -44.19 8.52 18.69
C PHE A 46 -44.87 7.16 18.58
N VAL A 47 -44.30 6.07 19.08
CA VAL A 47 -44.98 4.77 19.06
C VAL A 47 -46.26 4.80 19.89
N LEU A 48 -46.24 5.43 21.06
CA LEU A 48 -47.40 5.51 21.95
C LEU A 48 -48.59 6.26 21.35
N ILE A 49 -48.36 7.30 20.52
CA ILE A 49 -49.48 8.06 19.93
C ILE A 49 -50.39 7.21 19.03
N ASN A 50 -49.89 6.10 18.47
CA ASN A 50 -50.69 5.20 17.62
C ASN A 50 -51.79 4.45 18.40
N PHE A 51 -51.66 4.37 19.72
CA PHE A 51 -52.59 3.64 20.58
C PHE A 51 -53.54 4.58 21.34
N ASP A 52 -53.52 5.88 21.03
CA ASP A 52 -54.38 6.87 21.69
C ASP A 52 -55.87 6.60 21.44
N SER A 53 -56.23 6.05 20.27
CA SER A 53 -57.60 5.62 19.99
C SER A 53 -58.06 4.41 20.80
N VAL A 54 -57.15 3.73 21.53
CA VAL A 54 -57.41 2.52 22.30
C VAL A 54 -57.40 2.80 23.80
N MET A 55 -56.55 3.71 24.28
CA MET A 55 -56.49 4.13 25.69
C MET A 55 -56.31 5.65 25.81
N GLU A 56 -57.32 6.33 26.36
CA GLU A 56 -57.38 7.81 26.46
C GLU A 56 -56.22 8.42 27.30
N GLU A 57 -55.67 7.65 28.24
CA GLU A 57 -54.53 8.04 29.09
C GLU A 57 -53.18 8.06 28.37
N LEU A 58 -53.08 7.46 27.16
CA LEU A 58 -51.82 7.34 26.43
C LEU A 58 -51.36 8.66 25.79
N SER A 59 -52.30 9.56 25.44
CA SER A 59 -52.00 10.94 25.02
C SER A 59 -51.13 11.67 26.05
N LEU A 60 -51.45 11.55 27.34
CA LEU A 60 -50.70 12.18 28.42
C LEU A 60 -49.26 11.65 28.48
N ILE A 61 -49.10 10.33 28.35
CA ILE A 61 -47.80 9.67 28.36
C ILE A 61 -46.97 10.12 27.16
N TYR A 62 -47.57 10.22 25.97
CA TYR A 62 -46.92 10.78 24.78
C TYR A 62 -46.34 12.17 25.03
N TYR A 63 -47.12 13.09 25.61
CA TYR A 63 -46.64 14.43 25.94
C TYR A 63 -45.49 14.39 26.95
N VAL A 64 -45.54 13.51 27.95
CA VAL A 64 -44.43 13.33 28.92
C VAL A 64 -43.14 12.92 28.21
N PHE A 65 -43.17 11.99 27.25
CA PHE A 65 -42.00 11.59 26.47
C PHE A 65 -41.44 12.76 25.62
N ILE A 66 -42.31 13.60 25.06
CA ILE A 66 -41.87 14.82 24.38
C ILE A 66 -41.18 15.79 25.35
N MET A 67 -41.77 16.05 26.52
CA MET A 67 -41.14 16.93 27.52
C MET A 67 -39.76 16.41 27.95
N LEU A 68 -39.66 15.11 28.20
CA LEU A 68 -38.39 14.45 28.55
C LEU A 68 -37.37 14.55 27.42
N SER A 69 -37.80 14.47 26.15
CA SER A 69 -36.91 14.64 25.01
C SER A 69 -36.32 16.04 24.93
N VAL A 70 -37.11 17.08 25.19
CA VAL A 70 -36.65 18.48 25.18
C VAL A 70 -35.66 18.74 26.32
N ILE A 71 -35.94 18.22 27.51
CA ILE A 71 -34.99 18.28 28.64
C ILE A 71 -33.67 17.58 28.26
N ASN A 72 -33.74 16.43 27.58
CA ASN A 72 -32.54 15.73 27.12
C ASN A 72 -31.78 16.48 26.03
N ILE A 73 -32.45 17.17 25.09
CA ILE A 73 -31.79 18.07 24.12
C ILE A 73 -30.98 19.13 24.87
N PHE A 74 -31.57 19.76 25.88
CA PHE A 74 -30.88 20.76 26.69
C PHE A 74 -29.64 20.18 27.39
N ILE A 75 -29.80 19.04 28.07
CA ILE A 75 -28.69 18.34 28.72
C ILE A 75 -27.60 17.97 27.72
N ALA A 76 -27.96 17.48 26.53
CA ALA A 76 -27.02 17.08 25.48
C ALA A 76 -26.18 18.27 25.01
N VAL A 77 -26.83 19.40 24.69
CA VAL A 77 -26.16 20.63 24.25
C VAL A 77 -25.25 21.18 25.35
N VAL A 78 -25.72 21.24 26.60
CA VAL A 78 -24.92 21.73 27.74
C VAL A 78 -23.71 20.83 27.96
N LYS A 79 -23.89 19.51 27.94
CA LYS A 79 -22.80 18.54 28.08
C LYS A 79 -21.77 18.72 26.97
N GLU A 80 -22.20 18.81 25.72
CA GLU A 80 -21.32 19.00 24.57
C GLU A 80 -20.58 20.35 24.62
N TYR A 81 -21.29 21.43 24.96
CA TYR A 81 -20.68 22.75 25.18
C TYR A 81 -19.63 22.71 26.29
N TYR A 82 -19.94 22.07 27.42
CA TYR A 82 -19.05 21.90 28.56
C TYR A 82 -17.76 21.15 28.16
N TYR A 83 -17.89 20.01 27.49
CA TYR A 83 -16.71 19.25 27.03
C TYR A 83 -15.85 20.05 26.06
N MET A 84 -16.46 20.89 25.21
CA MET A 84 -15.76 21.57 24.14
C MET A 84 -15.11 22.91 24.55
N PHE A 85 -15.67 23.62 25.53
CA PHE A 85 -15.21 24.95 25.94
C PHE A 85 -14.72 25.02 27.39
N ILE A 86 -15.28 24.22 28.30
CA ILE A 86 -14.99 24.32 29.74
C ILE A 86 -14.00 23.25 30.17
N LYS A 87 -14.14 21.98 29.76
CA LYS A 87 -13.19 20.92 30.21
C LYS A 87 -11.73 21.15 29.75
N PHE A 88 -11.52 21.99 28.72
CA PHE A 88 -10.20 22.38 28.23
C PHE A 88 -9.62 23.66 28.88
N ASN A 89 -10.33 24.31 29.80
CA ASN A 89 -9.82 25.42 30.61
C ASN A 89 -10.31 25.25 32.07
N LYS A 90 -9.39 25.15 33.03
CA LYS A 90 -9.55 24.89 34.49
C LYS A 90 -10.87 25.37 35.18
N PRO A 91 -11.23 24.77 36.34
CA PRO A 91 -12.60 24.46 36.73
C PRO A 91 -13.40 25.70 37.14
N MET A 92 -14.72 25.68 36.90
CA MET A 92 -15.62 26.68 37.45
C MET A 92 -16.71 26.07 38.34
N ASN A 93 -17.07 26.91 39.31
CA ASN A 93 -17.73 26.68 40.59
C ASN A 93 -19.10 25.96 40.49
N LYS A 94 -19.42 25.14 41.50
CA LYS A 94 -20.62 24.30 41.62
C LYS A 94 -21.96 25.08 41.71
N SER A 95 -21.94 26.41 41.63
CA SER A 95 -23.12 27.27 41.79
C SER A 95 -24.05 27.33 40.57
N VAL A 96 -23.64 26.85 39.39
CA VAL A 96 -24.50 26.83 38.18
C VAL A 96 -25.45 25.61 38.17
N ILE A 97 -25.25 24.63 39.05
CA ILE A 97 -26.12 23.44 39.18
C ILE A 97 -27.33 23.73 40.10
N ALA A 98 -27.35 24.85 40.82
CA ALA A 98 -28.37 25.16 41.83
C ALA A 98 -29.64 25.87 41.30
N ALA A 99 -29.84 25.97 39.98
CA ALA A 99 -31.00 26.66 39.40
C ALA A 99 -32.08 25.70 38.85
N VAL A 100 -32.22 24.49 39.40
CA VAL A 100 -33.16 23.45 38.90
C VAL A 100 -34.40 23.28 39.78
N SER A 101 -34.63 24.08 40.82
CA SER A 101 -35.75 23.84 41.74
C SER A 101 -36.75 24.99 41.84
N VAL A 102 -37.53 25.23 40.79
CA VAL A 102 -38.89 25.80 40.83
C VAL A 102 -39.53 25.46 39.46
N LEU A 103 -40.78 25.07 39.24
CA LEU A 103 -42.04 25.37 39.91
C LEU A 103 -43.16 24.51 39.26
N ASN A 104 -44.20 24.20 40.03
CA ASN A 104 -45.51 23.77 39.55
C ASN A 104 -46.32 24.98 39.05
N ILE A 105 -46.59 25.09 37.74
CA ILE A 105 -47.64 25.93 37.15
C ILE A 105 -48.27 25.13 36.01
N ALA A 106 -49.60 25.15 35.96
CA ALA A 106 -50.49 24.53 34.98
C ALA A 106 -49.90 24.43 33.55
N ILE A 107 -50.33 23.41 32.80
CA ILE A 107 -49.92 22.96 31.45
C ILE A 107 -49.21 24.03 30.56
N ASN A 108 -49.70 25.27 30.50
CA ASN A 108 -49.09 26.38 29.74
C ASN A 108 -47.73 26.87 30.29
N GLY A 109 -47.51 26.84 31.60
CA GLY A 109 -46.25 27.25 32.25
C GLY A 109 -45.07 26.32 31.93
N ILE A 110 -45.32 25.01 31.83
CA ILE A 110 -44.28 24.03 31.47
C ILE A 110 -43.84 24.22 30.02
N GLN A 111 -44.77 24.50 29.09
CA GLN A 111 -44.44 24.75 27.69
C GLN A 111 -43.52 25.99 27.50
N ILE A 112 -43.75 27.06 28.28
CA ILE A 112 -42.90 28.25 28.28
C ILE A 112 -41.48 27.93 28.78
N VAL A 113 -41.36 27.13 29.84
CA VAL A 113 -40.05 26.70 30.37
C VAL A 113 -39.27 25.91 29.31
N LEU A 114 -39.93 25.00 28.60
CA LEU A 114 -39.30 24.21 27.54
C LEU A 114 -38.86 25.06 26.35
N LEU A 115 -39.64 26.08 25.98
CA LEU A 115 -39.26 27.04 24.94
C LEU A 115 -37.99 27.82 25.33
N ILE A 116 -37.89 28.26 26.58
CA ILE A 116 -36.69 28.94 27.11
C ILE A 116 -35.47 28.01 27.04
N LEU A 117 -35.62 26.75 27.46
CA LEU A 117 -34.52 25.78 27.39
C LEU A 117 -34.03 25.57 25.96
N LEU A 118 -34.93 25.42 24.98
CA LEU A 118 -34.56 25.26 23.58
C LEU A 118 -33.90 26.51 22.99
N LEU A 119 -34.35 27.71 23.36
CA LEU A 119 -33.69 28.97 22.94
C LEU A 119 -32.26 29.06 23.48
N ILE A 120 -32.04 28.68 24.74
CA ILE A 120 -30.70 28.61 25.33
C ILE A 120 -29.86 27.54 24.60
N SER A 121 -30.43 26.37 24.34
CA SER A 121 -29.79 25.30 23.56
C SER A 121 -29.37 25.80 22.18
N LEU A 122 -30.22 26.54 21.47
CA LEU A 122 -29.89 27.08 20.16
C LEU A 122 -28.67 28.02 20.20
N VAL A 123 -28.63 28.93 21.17
CA VAL A 123 -27.50 29.88 21.34
C VAL A 123 -26.19 29.13 21.64
N LEU A 124 -26.21 28.16 22.55
CA LEU A 124 -25.04 27.34 22.87
C LEU A 124 -24.61 26.50 21.66
N PHE A 125 -25.57 25.96 20.93
CA PHE A 125 -25.32 25.08 19.80
C PHE A 125 -24.77 25.83 18.59
N ILE A 126 -25.16 27.09 18.35
CA ILE A 126 -24.51 27.96 17.36
C ILE A 126 -23.01 28.09 17.64
N ARG A 127 -22.61 28.22 18.92
CA ARG A 127 -21.19 28.24 19.31
C ARG A 127 -20.51 26.89 19.06
N ILE A 128 -21.19 25.78 19.31
CA ILE A 128 -20.69 24.42 19.00
C ILE A 128 -20.44 24.29 17.49
N TYR A 129 -21.42 24.64 16.67
CA TYR A 129 -21.34 24.54 15.22
C TYR A 129 -20.21 25.39 14.64
N ARG A 130 -20.01 26.62 15.11
CA ARG A 130 -18.89 27.47 14.64
C ARG A 130 -17.51 26.84 14.84
N LYS A 131 -17.33 26.00 15.86
CA LYS A 131 -16.04 25.34 16.13
C LYS A 131 -15.90 24.01 15.37
N LYS A 132 -16.95 23.20 15.35
CA LYS A 132 -16.90 21.86 14.73
C LYS A 132 -17.12 21.86 13.22
N LYS A 133 -17.99 22.74 12.70
CA LYS A 133 -18.31 22.91 11.27
C LYS A 133 -18.60 21.61 10.51
N THR A 134 -19.11 20.57 11.17
CA THR A 134 -19.45 19.32 10.49
C THR A 134 -20.91 19.32 10.03
N PRO A 135 -21.23 18.63 8.92
CA PRO A 135 -22.60 18.48 8.45
C PRO A 135 -23.53 17.95 9.54
N THR A 136 -23.13 16.94 10.32
CA THR A 136 -23.96 16.38 11.40
C THR A 136 -24.40 17.45 12.40
N HIS A 137 -23.49 18.35 12.79
CA HIS A 137 -23.84 19.41 13.74
C HIS A 137 -24.73 20.47 13.07
N ALA A 138 -24.57 20.78 11.78
CA ALA A 138 -25.52 21.65 11.09
C ALA A 138 -26.95 21.09 11.18
N PHE A 139 -27.11 19.79 10.91
CA PHE A 139 -28.39 19.09 10.96
C PHE A 139 -28.97 19.03 12.38
N LEU A 140 -28.15 18.75 13.40
CA LEU A 140 -28.58 18.85 14.81
C LEU A 140 -29.07 20.26 15.18
N GLY A 141 -28.48 21.31 14.62
CA GLY A 141 -28.95 22.68 14.79
C GLY A 141 -30.36 22.88 14.22
N ILE A 142 -30.63 22.29 13.04
CA ILE A 142 -31.96 22.30 12.42
C ILE A 142 -32.97 21.51 13.28
N VAL A 143 -32.56 20.39 13.90
CA VAL A 143 -33.40 19.63 14.86
C VAL A 143 -33.82 20.51 16.04
N ILE A 144 -32.91 21.30 16.62
CA ILE A 144 -33.24 22.24 17.71
C ILE A 144 -34.26 23.29 17.24
N ILE A 145 -34.07 23.87 16.05
CA ILE A 145 -35.00 24.87 15.48
C ILE A 145 -36.37 24.24 15.25
N ALA A 146 -36.42 23.03 14.68
CA ALA A 146 -37.67 22.31 14.46
C ALA A 146 -38.39 22.00 15.79
N ALA A 147 -37.65 21.62 16.84
CA ALA A 147 -38.21 21.43 18.18
C ALA A 147 -38.80 22.72 18.76
N ILE A 148 -38.17 23.89 18.52
CA ILE A 148 -38.72 25.20 18.94
C ILE A 148 -40.07 25.44 18.26
N ILE A 149 -40.15 25.20 16.95
CA ILE A 149 -41.38 25.39 16.16
C ILE A 149 -42.50 24.46 16.68
N VAL A 150 -42.19 23.20 17.00
CA VAL A 150 -43.15 22.24 17.60
C VAL A 150 -43.70 22.78 18.93
N VAL A 151 -42.84 23.27 19.82
CA VAL A 151 -43.26 23.81 21.13
C VAL A 151 -44.10 25.09 20.97
N ILE A 152 -43.73 25.98 20.05
CA ILE A 152 -44.53 27.19 19.75
C ILE A 152 -45.93 26.81 19.26
N ASN A 153 -46.04 25.83 18.37
CA ASN A 153 -47.33 25.34 17.88
C ASN A 153 -48.18 24.77 19.02
N GLN A 154 -47.58 24.01 19.95
CA GLN A 154 -48.28 23.48 21.13
C GLN A 154 -48.77 24.57 22.09
N ILE A 155 -48.01 25.67 22.26
CA ILE A 155 -48.41 26.84 23.07
C ILE A 155 -49.59 27.56 22.40
N TYR A 156 -49.53 27.72 21.08
CA TYR A 156 -50.59 28.40 20.33
C TYR A 156 -51.91 27.62 20.41
N SER A 157 -51.86 26.28 20.27
CA SER A 157 -53.05 25.43 20.41
C SER A 157 -53.60 25.39 21.84
N SER A 158 -52.74 25.39 22.87
CA SER A 158 -53.17 25.38 24.28
C SER A 158 -53.77 26.71 24.75
N SER A 159 -53.45 27.81 24.06
CA SER A 159 -53.96 29.16 24.35
C SER A 159 -55.30 29.49 23.67
N GLY A 160 -55.95 28.48 23.06
CA GLY A 160 -57.24 28.65 22.37
C GLY A 160 -57.11 29.22 20.94
N GLY A 161 -55.90 29.27 20.38
CA GLY A 161 -55.69 29.61 18.98
C GLY A 161 -56.25 28.51 18.07
N THR A 162 -56.95 28.89 16.99
CA THR A 162 -57.41 27.92 16.00
C THR A 162 -56.19 27.32 15.31
N PRO A 163 -55.95 25.99 15.38
CA PRO A 163 -54.82 25.36 14.73
C PRO A 163 -54.82 25.71 13.25
N ILE A 164 -53.65 26.09 12.70
CA ILE A 164 -53.52 26.22 11.24
C ILE A 164 -53.71 24.80 10.68
N PRO A 165 -54.69 24.58 9.78
CA PRO A 165 -54.96 23.24 9.22
C PRO A 165 -53.67 22.63 8.66
N ASN A 166 -53.41 21.37 9.01
CA ASN A 166 -52.27 20.56 8.56
C ASN A 166 -50.86 21.06 8.95
N PHE A 167 -50.73 22.21 9.63
CA PHE A 167 -49.43 22.75 10.03
C PHE A 167 -48.74 21.91 11.11
N GLY A 168 -49.51 21.46 12.11
CA GLY A 168 -49.00 20.57 13.16
C GLY A 168 -48.45 19.26 12.58
N GLU A 169 -49.22 18.60 11.73
CA GLU A 169 -48.81 17.37 11.04
C GLU A 169 -47.56 17.59 10.17
N GLY A 170 -47.54 18.67 9.37
CA GLY A 170 -46.40 19.01 8.53
C GLY A 170 -45.10 19.24 9.30
N ILE A 171 -45.15 19.91 10.45
CA ILE A 171 -43.97 20.11 11.31
C ILE A 171 -43.50 18.78 11.91
N MET A 172 -44.42 17.91 12.34
CA MET A 172 -44.06 16.62 12.93
C MET A 172 -43.35 15.72 11.90
N ILE A 173 -43.84 15.69 10.66
CA ILE A 173 -43.19 14.99 9.54
C ILE A 173 -41.82 15.62 9.26
N PHE A 174 -41.73 16.95 9.20
CA PHE A 174 -40.46 17.64 9.01
C PHE A 174 -39.46 17.32 10.13
N PHE A 175 -39.92 17.27 11.38
CA PHE A 175 -39.09 16.97 12.55
C PHE A 175 -38.57 15.53 12.56
N THR A 176 -39.42 14.54 12.26
CA THR A 176 -38.98 13.14 12.22
C THR A 176 -38.10 12.83 11.01
N THR A 177 -38.36 13.46 9.87
CA THR A 177 -37.49 13.34 8.69
C THR A 177 -36.12 13.96 8.93
N ILE A 178 -36.02 15.13 9.57
CA ILE A 178 -34.71 15.73 9.88
C ILE A 178 -33.91 14.89 10.89
N LEU A 179 -34.57 14.24 11.86
CA LEU A 179 -33.91 13.30 12.79
C LEU A 179 -33.31 12.11 12.03
N LEU A 180 -34.08 11.50 11.13
CA LEU A 180 -33.59 10.41 10.28
C LEU A 180 -32.41 10.85 9.43
N VAL A 181 -32.53 11.99 8.74
CA VAL A 181 -31.47 12.55 7.89
C VAL A 181 -30.23 12.86 8.70
N THR A 182 -30.36 13.36 9.93
CA THR A 182 -29.21 13.62 10.82
C THR A 182 -28.41 12.35 11.10
N GLY A 183 -29.09 11.23 11.36
CA GLY A 183 -28.44 9.92 11.54
C GLY A 183 -27.70 9.46 10.28
N LEU A 184 -28.33 9.59 9.11
CA LEU A 184 -27.71 9.23 7.82
C LEU A 184 -26.50 10.11 7.49
N VAL A 185 -26.61 11.42 7.68
CA VAL A 185 -25.51 12.38 7.48
C VAL A 185 -24.33 12.04 8.39
N ALA A 186 -24.59 11.65 9.64
CA ALA A 186 -23.53 11.25 10.55
C ALA A 186 -22.81 9.96 10.12
N LEU A 187 -23.52 8.99 9.55
CA LEU A 187 -22.91 7.79 8.96
C LEU A 187 -22.04 8.12 7.75
N ILE A 188 -22.55 8.98 6.85
CA ILE A 188 -21.84 9.41 5.65
C ILE A 188 -20.58 10.18 6.04
N GLU A 189 -20.69 11.12 6.97
CA GLU A 189 -19.55 11.88 7.51
C GLU A 189 -18.46 10.95 8.05
N GLN A 190 -18.85 9.93 8.82
CA GLN A 190 -17.91 8.94 9.34
C GLN A 190 -17.24 8.12 8.22
N ARG A 191 -17.99 7.72 7.19
CA ARG A 191 -17.45 6.95 6.06
C ARG A 191 -16.46 7.78 5.26
N ILE A 192 -16.76 9.06 5.01
CA ILE A 192 -15.88 10.00 4.31
C ILE A 192 -14.57 10.19 5.08
N ILE A 193 -14.62 10.41 6.39
CA ILE A 193 -13.40 10.57 7.22
C ILE A 193 -12.52 9.31 7.12
N ARG A 194 -13.12 8.11 7.24
CA ARG A 194 -12.36 6.85 7.10
C ARG A 194 -11.70 6.73 5.73
N VAL A 195 -12.46 6.96 4.66
CA VAL A 195 -11.95 6.90 3.29
C VAL A 195 -10.79 7.88 3.10
N ASN A 196 -10.91 9.12 3.57
CA ASN A 196 -9.83 10.10 3.49
C ASN A 196 -8.58 9.68 4.25
N THR A 197 -8.72 9.13 5.46
CA THR A 197 -7.56 8.63 6.21
C THR A 197 -6.88 7.45 5.52
N SER A 198 -7.66 6.49 4.99
CA SER A 198 -7.13 5.36 4.24
C SER A 198 -6.45 5.82 2.95
N LEU A 199 -7.04 6.79 2.24
CA LEU A 199 -6.47 7.36 1.02
C LEU A 199 -5.12 8.02 1.31
N ASN A 200 -5.00 8.82 2.37
CA ASN A 200 -3.72 9.43 2.76
C ASN A 200 -2.64 8.38 3.09
N THR A 201 -3.01 7.27 3.75
CA THR A 201 -2.07 6.17 3.99
C THR A 201 -1.63 5.53 2.67
N VAL A 202 -2.57 5.27 1.75
CA VAL A 202 -2.25 4.72 0.41
C VAL A 202 -1.32 5.66 -0.36
N LEU A 203 -1.59 6.97 -0.37
CA LEU A 203 -0.76 7.98 -1.03
C LEU A 203 0.67 8.00 -0.46
N ASN A 204 0.82 7.99 0.87
CA ASN A 204 2.14 7.98 1.50
C ASN A 204 2.92 6.68 1.22
N THR A 205 2.26 5.52 1.35
CA THR A 205 2.88 4.23 1.06
C THR A 205 3.30 4.13 -0.40
N ALA A 206 2.45 4.59 -1.33
CA ALA A 206 2.75 4.55 -2.75
C ALA A 206 3.83 5.57 -3.15
N SER A 207 3.89 6.74 -2.50
CA SER A 207 5.00 7.68 -2.65
C SER A 207 6.32 7.08 -2.18
N GLN A 208 6.33 6.36 -1.04
CA GLN A 208 7.54 5.69 -0.57
C GLN A 208 7.95 4.55 -1.51
N ALA A 209 6.98 3.79 -2.03
CA ALA A 209 7.23 2.75 -3.01
C ALA A 209 7.84 3.32 -4.30
N SER A 210 7.35 4.46 -4.80
CA SER A 210 7.93 5.16 -5.95
C SER A 210 9.40 5.52 -5.71
N ILE A 211 9.75 6.11 -4.56
CA ILE A 211 11.15 6.43 -4.22
C ILE A 211 12.03 5.17 -4.20
N ASN A 212 11.55 4.10 -3.58
CA ASN A 212 12.29 2.83 -3.53
C ASN A 212 12.50 2.24 -4.93
N ILE A 213 11.48 2.28 -5.81
CA ILE A 213 11.58 1.82 -7.20
C ILE A 213 12.61 2.67 -7.97
N SER A 214 12.66 3.98 -7.75
CA SER A 214 13.67 4.85 -8.37
C SER A 214 15.08 4.44 -7.99
N ASN A 215 15.32 4.15 -6.70
CA ASN A 215 16.64 3.73 -6.22
C ASN A 215 17.03 2.37 -6.80
N ILE A 216 16.10 1.42 -6.82
CA ILE A 216 16.31 0.09 -7.44
C ILE A 216 16.62 0.24 -8.93
N ALA A 217 15.92 1.10 -9.65
CA ALA A 217 16.19 1.36 -11.05
C ALA A 217 17.60 1.91 -11.27
N THR A 218 18.06 2.86 -10.45
CA THR A 218 19.42 3.40 -10.55
C THR A 218 20.49 2.37 -10.20
N GLU A 219 20.27 1.55 -9.17
CA GLU A 219 21.19 0.49 -8.77
C GLU A 219 21.29 -0.59 -9.86
N LEU A 220 20.12 -1.01 -10.40
CA LEU A 220 20.03 -1.98 -11.47
C LEU A 220 20.73 -1.50 -12.75
N ALA A 221 20.62 -0.22 -13.10
CA ALA A 221 21.34 0.37 -14.24
C ALA A 221 22.86 0.45 -14.00
N SER A 222 23.30 0.64 -12.76
CA SER A 222 24.72 0.63 -12.40
C SER A 222 25.30 -0.79 -12.50
N SER A 223 24.63 -1.77 -11.88
CA SER A 223 25.03 -3.19 -11.96
C SER A 223 25.00 -3.68 -13.39
N ALA A 224 23.92 -3.35 -14.11
CA ALA A 224 23.88 -2.97 -15.53
C ALA A 224 25.23 -2.91 -16.26
N SER A 225 25.78 -1.72 -16.12
CA SER A 225 27.00 -1.25 -16.75
C SER A 225 28.24 -1.99 -16.26
N GLU A 226 28.30 -2.35 -14.98
CA GLU A 226 29.46 -3.03 -14.40
C GLU A 226 29.62 -4.44 -14.97
N VAL A 227 28.51 -5.18 -15.11
CA VAL A 227 28.54 -6.51 -15.73
C VAL A 227 28.91 -6.42 -17.21
N ASN A 228 28.40 -5.43 -17.95
CA ASN A 228 28.80 -5.23 -19.35
C ASN A 228 30.30 -4.95 -19.50
N ALA A 229 30.87 -4.10 -18.65
CA ALA A 229 32.31 -3.84 -18.66
C ALA A 229 33.12 -5.11 -18.37
N ALA A 230 32.67 -5.93 -17.40
CA ALA A 230 33.28 -7.23 -17.14
C ALA A 230 33.12 -8.20 -18.32
N SER A 231 31.99 -8.19 -19.02
CA SER A 231 31.77 -8.99 -20.23
C SER A 231 32.69 -8.58 -21.37
N GLU A 232 32.98 -7.28 -21.55
CA GLU A 232 33.97 -6.79 -22.51
C GLU A 232 35.39 -7.28 -22.18
N GLU A 233 35.77 -7.25 -20.90
CA GLU A 233 37.07 -7.77 -20.43
C GLU A 233 37.20 -9.30 -20.64
N ILE A 234 36.12 -10.04 -20.37
CA ILE A 234 36.05 -11.48 -20.64
C ILE A 234 36.20 -11.73 -22.13
N ALA A 235 35.48 -11.00 -22.99
CA ALA A 235 35.58 -11.17 -24.44
C ALA A 235 37.01 -10.94 -24.95
N ALA A 236 37.68 -9.88 -24.48
CA ALA A 236 39.09 -9.61 -24.82
C ALA A 236 40.02 -10.75 -24.36
N SER A 237 39.87 -11.21 -23.12
CA SER A 237 40.68 -12.31 -22.55
C SER A 237 40.46 -13.62 -23.31
N THR A 238 39.21 -13.88 -23.72
CA THR A 238 38.82 -15.09 -24.46
C THR A 238 39.42 -15.08 -25.87
N GLN A 239 39.49 -13.91 -26.52
CA GLN A 239 40.15 -13.72 -27.80
C GLN A 239 41.68 -13.94 -27.72
N GLU A 240 42.32 -13.45 -26.67
CA GLU A 240 43.75 -13.69 -26.41
C GLU A 240 44.02 -15.20 -26.18
N MET A 241 43.15 -15.87 -25.42
CA MET A 241 43.24 -17.31 -25.17
C MET A 241 43.07 -18.14 -26.44
N ALA A 242 42.15 -17.75 -27.32
CA ALA A 242 41.97 -18.38 -28.63
C ALA A 242 43.25 -18.27 -29.48
N THR A 243 43.87 -17.09 -29.50
CA THR A 243 45.11 -16.82 -30.25
C THR A 243 46.26 -17.66 -29.69
N THR A 244 46.46 -17.64 -28.37
CA THR A 244 47.51 -18.44 -27.71
C THR A 244 47.32 -19.94 -27.94
N THR A 245 46.08 -20.43 -27.88
CA THR A 245 45.76 -21.84 -28.15
C THR A 245 46.11 -22.22 -29.58
N GLN A 246 45.82 -21.34 -30.55
CA GLN A 246 46.18 -21.55 -31.95
C GLN A 246 47.70 -21.63 -32.15
N ASP A 247 48.47 -20.74 -31.49
CA ASP A 247 49.93 -20.72 -31.56
C ASP A 247 50.55 -22.00 -30.97
N VAL A 248 50.00 -22.50 -29.85
CA VAL A 248 50.46 -23.76 -29.26
C VAL A 248 50.13 -24.96 -30.13
N MET A 249 48.96 -24.98 -30.80
CA MET A 249 48.62 -26.03 -31.77
C MET A 249 49.59 -26.03 -32.96
N SER A 250 49.94 -24.85 -33.48
CA SER A 250 50.94 -24.72 -34.56
C SER A 250 52.31 -25.24 -34.12
N SER A 251 52.78 -24.80 -32.95
CA SER A 251 54.07 -25.22 -32.38
C SER A 251 54.12 -26.72 -32.11
N SER A 252 53.03 -27.31 -31.62
CA SER A 252 52.93 -28.75 -31.39
C SER A 252 53.02 -29.55 -32.68
N THR A 253 52.44 -29.02 -33.77
CA THR A 253 52.52 -29.63 -35.10
C THR A 253 53.96 -29.58 -35.65
N GLU A 254 54.67 -28.47 -35.44
CA GLU A 254 56.09 -28.38 -35.80
C GLU A 254 56.95 -29.37 -35.02
N ILE A 255 56.69 -29.54 -33.71
CA ILE A 255 57.39 -30.54 -32.89
C ILE A 255 57.13 -31.95 -33.43
N GLN A 256 55.89 -32.26 -33.84
CA GLN A 256 55.57 -33.55 -34.46
C GLN A 256 56.42 -33.82 -35.71
N ASN A 257 56.58 -32.81 -36.58
CA ASN A 257 57.43 -32.90 -37.78
C ASN A 257 58.91 -33.15 -37.43
N VAL A 258 59.41 -32.51 -36.36
CA VAL A 258 60.76 -32.74 -35.86
C VAL A 258 60.92 -34.16 -35.30
N MET A 259 59.94 -34.66 -34.54
CA MET A 259 59.94 -36.03 -34.03
C MET A 259 59.95 -37.06 -35.17
N ASP A 260 59.18 -36.83 -36.24
CA ASP A 260 59.19 -37.69 -37.43
C ASP A 260 60.57 -37.71 -38.12
N LEU A 261 61.25 -36.56 -38.18
CA LEU A 261 62.60 -36.47 -38.71
C LEU A 261 63.60 -37.25 -37.83
N ILE A 262 63.55 -37.09 -36.50
CA ILE A 262 64.44 -37.80 -35.59
C ILE A 262 64.20 -39.32 -35.67
N THR A 263 62.95 -39.75 -35.81
CA THR A 263 62.60 -41.17 -36.04
C THR A 263 63.28 -41.70 -37.30
N LYS A 264 63.24 -40.95 -38.41
CA LYS A 264 63.92 -41.32 -39.66
C LYS A 264 65.45 -41.40 -39.48
N ILE A 265 66.04 -40.45 -38.75
CA ILE A 265 67.48 -40.45 -38.45
C ILE A 265 67.87 -41.65 -37.59
N ALA A 266 67.07 -41.98 -36.57
CA ALA A 266 67.28 -43.15 -35.72
C ALA A 266 67.20 -44.45 -36.53
N ASP A 267 66.22 -44.58 -37.44
CA ASP A 267 66.09 -45.73 -38.34
C ASP A 267 67.29 -45.86 -39.30
N GLN A 268 67.76 -44.75 -39.88
CA GLN A 268 68.96 -44.73 -40.72
C GLN A 268 70.22 -45.11 -39.92
N THR A 269 70.37 -44.57 -38.71
CA THR A 269 71.51 -44.85 -37.83
C THR A 269 71.53 -46.32 -37.41
N ASN A 270 70.35 -46.88 -37.09
CA ASN A 270 70.18 -48.28 -36.77
C ASN A 270 70.60 -49.19 -37.95
N LEU A 271 70.22 -48.84 -39.18
CA LEU A 271 70.62 -49.56 -40.39
C LEU A 271 72.13 -49.46 -40.66
N LEU A 272 72.72 -48.27 -40.50
CA LEU A 272 74.16 -48.06 -40.65
C LEU A 272 74.95 -48.88 -39.61
N ALA A 273 74.51 -48.87 -38.36
CA ALA A 273 75.12 -49.62 -37.28
C ALA A 273 75.00 -51.14 -37.49
N LEU A 274 73.87 -51.61 -38.03
CA LEU A 274 73.69 -53.00 -38.41
C LEU A 274 74.68 -53.41 -39.51
N ASN A 275 74.81 -52.61 -40.57
CA ASN A 275 75.76 -52.87 -41.66
C ASN A 275 77.21 -52.89 -41.15
N ALA A 276 77.57 -51.98 -40.24
CA ALA A 276 78.89 -51.94 -39.61
C ALA A 276 79.15 -53.16 -38.73
N SER A 277 78.15 -53.63 -37.97
CA SER A 277 78.25 -54.84 -37.14
C SER A 277 78.47 -56.10 -38.00
N ILE A 278 77.80 -56.19 -39.15
CA ILE A 278 77.99 -57.27 -40.13
C ILE A 278 79.41 -57.25 -40.69
N GLU A 279 79.91 -56.11 -41.16
CA GLU A 279 81.25 -56.02 -41.77
C GLU A 279 82.36 -56.24 -40.73
N ALA A 280 82.15 -55.78 -39.49
CA ALA A 280 83.04 -56.07 -38.37
C ALA A 280 83.12 -57.57 -38.05
N GLY A 281 81.98 -58.29 -38.11
CA GLY A 281 81.97 -59.75 -38.02
C GLY A 281 82.71 -60.43 -39.18
N ARG A 282 82.64 -59.83 -40.38
CA ARG A 282 83.32 -60.32 -41.59
C ARG A 282 84.84 -60.18 -41.55
N ALA A 283 85.35 -59.17 -40.84
CA ALA A 283 86.78 -58.96 -40.59
C ALA A 283 87.39 -59.90 -39.52
N GLY A 284 86.58 -60.77 -38.89
CA GLY A 284 87.05 -61.76 -37.91
C GLY A 284 87.66 -61.13 -36.66
N GLU A 285 88.80 -61.63 -36.19
CA GLU A 285 89.48 -61.14 -34.98
C GLU A 285 89.86 -59.64 -35.07
N HIS A 286 90.16 -59.12 -36.26
CA HIS A 286 90.52 -57.71 -36.45
C HIS A 286 89.32 -56.75 -36.33
N GLY A 287 88.09 -57.24 -36.49
CA GLY A 287 86.86 -56.45 -36.42
C GLY A 287 86.18 -56.43 -35.06
N ARG A 288 86.69 -57.19 -34.07
CA ARG A 288 86.04 -57.42 -32.78
C ARG A 288 85.70 -56.13 -32.01
N GLY A 289 86.61 -55.16 -31.99
CA GLY A 289 86.37 -53.85 -31.37
C GLY A 289 85.31 -53.01 -32.09
N PHE A 290 85.31 -53.04 -33.43
CA PHE A 290 84.30 -52.36 -34.25
C PHE A 290 82.90 -52.98 -34.08
N ALA A 291 82.81 -54.29 -33.91
CA ALA A 291 81.54 -54.98 -33.67
C ALA A 291 80.87 -54.54 -32.36
N VAL A 292 81.67 -54.31 -31.30
CA VAL A 292 81.16 -53.80 -30.01
C VAL A 292 80.60 -52.38 -30.18
N VAL A 293 81.35 -51.50 -30.82
CA VAL A 293 80.90 -50.11 -31.07
C VAL A 293 79.65 -50.09 -31.94
N ALA A 294 79.61 -50.88 -33.02
CA ALA A 294 78.46 -50.95 -33.91
C ALA A 294 77.19 -51.44 -33.19
N ASN A 295 77.31 -52.43 -32.30
CA ASN A 295 76.17 -52.88 -31.49
C ASN A 295 75.70 -51.83 -30.49
N GLU A 296 76.60 -51.05 -29.88
CA GLU A 296 76.23 -49.97 -28.98
C GLU A 296 75.51 -48.84 -29.72
N VAL A 297 76.00 -48.45 -30.90
CA VAL A 297 75.33 -47.45 -31.76
C VAL A 297 73.94 -47.94 -32.19
N ARG A 298 73.80 -49.23 -32.52
CA ARG A 298 72.51 -49.85 -32.86
C ARG A 298 71.51 -49.73 -31.70
N LYS A 299 71.97 -50.05 -30.49
CA LYS A 299 71.15 -49.96 -29.28
C LYS A 299 70.75 -48.51 -28.97
N LEU A 300 71.67 -47.55 -29.08
CA LEU A 300 71.38 -46.12 -28.91
C LEU A 300 70.35 -45.61 -29.92
N ALA A 301 70.42 -46.08 -31.16
CA ALA A 301 69.44 -45.73 -32.20
C ALA A 301 68.04 -46.29 -31.88
N GLU A 302 67.95 -47.55 -31.44
CA GLU A 302 66.68 -48.15 -30.98
C GLU A 302 66.10 -47.43 -29.74
N GLU A 303 66.94 -47.07 -28.76
CA GLU A 303 66.54 -46.31 -27.58
C GLU A 303 66.07 -44.89 -27.95
N SER A 304 66.78 -44.21 -28.86
CA SER A 304 66.40 -42.89 -29.37
C SER A 304 65.04 -42.94 -30.06
N LYS A 305 64.81 -43.93 -30.93
CA LYS A 305 63.50 -44.14 -31.57
C LYS A 305 62.38 -44.31 -30.55
N ARG A 306 62.59 -45.13 -29.52
CA ARG A 306 61.60 -45.34 -28.46
C ARG A 306 61.30 -44.06 -27.69
N ALA A 307 62.34 -43.28 -27.36
CA ALA A 307 62.17 -42.00 -26.68
C ALA A 307 61.33 -41.03 -27.51
N VAL A 308 61.59 -40.93 -28.81
CA VAL A 308 60.85 -40.06 -29.74
C VAL A 308 59.38 -40.46 -29.85
N ILE A 309 59.07 -41.76 -29.94
CA ILE A 309 57.68 -42.25 -29.96
C ILE A 309 56.94 -41.84 -28.69
N ASN A 310 57.54 -42.07 -27.51
CA ASN A 310 56.94 -41.69 -26.23
C ASN A 310 56.71 -40.16 -26.13
N THR A 311 57.63 -39.35 -26.66
CA THR A 311 57.46 -37.89 -26.73
C THR A 311 56.33 -37.52 -27.70
N GLY A 312 56.24 -38.18 -28.86
CA GLY A 312 55.16 -37.98 -29.82
C GLY A 312 53.77 -38.25 -29.22
N ASP A 313 53.63 -39.31 -28.43
CA ASP A 313 52.38 -39.60 -27.70
C ASP A 313 52.01 -38.48 -26.71
N LYS A 314 53.01 -37.89 -26.05
CA LYS A 314 52.79 -36.74 -25.15
C LYS A 314 52.40 -35.47 -25.88
N ILE A 315 52.95 -35.22 -27.06
CA ILE A 315 52.52 -34.09 -27.91
C ILE A 315 51.08 -34.29 -28.39
N ASN A 316 50.69 -35.50 -28.80
CA ASN A 316 49.31 -35.82 -29.16
C ASN A 316 48.34 -35.59 -27.98
N GLU A 317 48.74 -35.94 -26.76
CA GLU A 317 47.97 -35.67 -25.54
C GLU A 317 47.78 -34.14 -25.33
N ILE A 318 48.82 -33.35 -25.55
CA ILE A 318 48.78 -31.88 -25.47
C ILE A 318 47.82 -31.30 -26.50
N ILE A 319 47.91 -31.73 -27.77
CA ILE A 319 47.02 -31.27 -28.84
C ILE A 319 45.55 -31.57 -28.51
N SER A 320 45.27 -32.77 -28.00
CA SER A 320 43.91 -33.14 -27.56
C SER A 320 43.38 -32.22 -26.47
N LYS A 321 44.19 -31.91 -25.45
CA LYS A 321 43.84 -30.98 -24.37
C LYS A 321 43.57 -29.56 -24.89
N PHE A 322 44.35 -29.06 -25.84
CA PHE A 322 44.12 -27.75 -26.44
C PHE A 322 42.86 -27.67 -27.31
N ARG A 323 42.48 -28.76 -27.99
CA ARG A 323 41.18 -28.80 -28.70
C ARG A 323 40.01 -28.67 -27.75
N LEU A 324 40.07 -29.31 -26.58
CA LEU A 324 39.05 -29.16 -25.54
C LEU A 324 39.03 -27.74 -24.97
N ALA A 325 40.20 -27.12 -24.77
CA ALA A 325 40.29 -25.72 -24.34
C ALA A 325 39.65 -24.78 -25.38
N PHE A 326 39.92 -24.98 -26.67
CA PHE A 326 39.33 -24.17 -27.75
C PHE A 326 37.79 -24.25 -27.77
N HIS A 327 37.23 -25.45 -27.65
CA HIS A 327 35.78 -25.61 -27.56
C HIS A 327 35.19 -24.96 -26.30
N SER A 328 35.94 -24.93 -25.20
CA SER A 328 35.51 -24.25 -23.97
C SER A 328 35.49 -22.73 -24.14
N VAL A 329 36.48 -22.17 -24.85
CA VAL A 329 36.57 -20.76 -25.24
C VAL A 329 35.36 -20.34 -26.09
N GLU A 330 34.98 -21.14 -27.10
CA GLU A 330 33.76 -20.86 -27.89
C GLU A 330 32.49 -20.82 -27.03
N GLY A 331 32.37 -21.75 -26.07
CA GLY A 331 31.25 -21.77 -25.12
C GLY A 331 31.20 -20.56 -24.20
N ILE A 332 32.37 -20.06 -23.77
CA ILE A 332 32.49 -18.81 -22.99
C ILE A 332 32.03 -17.63 -23.83
N THR A 333 32.52 -17.47 -25.06
CA THR A 333 32.12 -16.38 -25.97
C THR A 333 30.60 -16.34 -26.16
N SER A 334 29.99 -17.50 -26.46
CA SER A 334 28.54 -17.59 -26.62
C SER A 334 27.77 -17.20 -25.34
N SER A 335 28.27 -17.62 -24.18
CA SER A 335 27.68 -17.25 -22.88
C SER A 335 27.81 -15.75 -22.59
N THR A 336 28.95 -15.14 -22.93
CA THR A 336 29.22 -13.71 -22.78
C THR A 336 28.33 -12.87 -23.69
N GLU A 337 28.09 -13.29 -24.94
CA GLU A 337 27.14 -12.64 -25.84
C GLU A 337 25.71 -12.66 -25.29
N GLN A 338 25.26 -13.83 -24.81
CA GLN A 338 23.94 -13.96 -24.18
C GLN A 338 23.82 -13.10 -22.91
N GLN A 339 24.89 -13.04 -22.11
CA GLN A 339 24.95 -12.20 -20.92
C GLN A 339 24.82 -10.71 -21.26
N THR A 340 25.52 -10.24 -22.29
CA THR A 340 25.45 -8.85 -22.77
C THR A 340 24.04 -8.50 -23.21
N ALA A 341 23.40 -9.35 -24.02
CA ALA A 341 22.00 -9.15 -24.45
C ALA A 341 21.02 -9.10 -23.27
N SER A 342 21.23 -9.96 -22.26
CA SER A 342 20.41 -9.98 -21.05
C SER A 342 20.58 -8.67 -20.25
N MET A 343 21.79 -8.11 -20.26
CA MET A 343 22.08 -6.87 -19.56
C MET A 343 21.49 -5.64 -20.26
N GLU A 344 21.43 -5.64 -21.59
CA GLU A 344 20.68 -4.62 -22.35
C GLU A 344 19.18 -4.61 -21.98
N GLU A 345 18.56 -5.78 -21.84
CA GLU A 345 17.16 -5.90 -21.38
C GLU A 345 16.98 -5.38 -19.96
N ILE A 346 17.94 -5.67 -19.06
CA ILE A 346 17.95 -5.17 -17.69
C ILE A 346 18.08 -3.64 -17.67
N THR A 347 18.96 -3.05 -18.48
CA THR A 347 19.09 -1.59 -18.61
C THR A 347 17.80 -0.95 -19.12
N ALA A 348 17.15 -1.53 -20.13
CA ALA A 348 15.87 -1.04 -20.64
C ALA A 348 14.77 -1.12 -19.56
N THR A 349 14.74 -2.20 -18.78
CA THR A 349 13.81 -2.38 -17.66
C THR A 349 14.05 -1.35 -16.57
N ALA A 350 15.31 -1.08 -16.22
CA ALA A 350 15.70 -0.06 -15.25
C ALA A 350 15.22 1.34 -15.69
N GLN A 351 15.42 1.70 -16.97
CA GLN A 351 14.92 2.97 -17.50
C GLN A 351 13.39 3.09 -17.40
N LYS A 352 12.67 2.01 -17.74
CA LYS A 352 11.21 1.97 -17.63
C LYS A 352 10.72 2.11 -16.18
N LEU A 353 11.40 1.49 -15.22
CA LEU A 353 11.12 1.66 -13.79
C LEU A 353 11.38 3.09 -13.32
N GLY A 354 12.45 3.72 -13.80
CA GLY A 354 12.76 5.13 -13.53
C GLY A 354 11.63 6.06 -14.01
N TYR A 355 11.18 5.89 -15.25
CA TYR A 355 10.05 6.65 -15.81
C TYR A 355 8.76 6.46 -15.01
N LEU A 356 8.39 5.20 -14.71
CA LEU A 356 7.19 4.89 -13.92
C LEU A 356 7.25 5.47 -12.51
N SER A 357 8.43 5.46 -11.88
CA SER A 357 8.62 6.06 -10.57
C SER A 357 8.40 7.57 -10.60
N GLU A 358 8.92 8.25 -11.62
CA GLU A 358 8.75 9.70 -11.79
C GLU A 358 7.29 10.08 -12.09
N GLU A 359 6.61 9.30 -12.93
CA GLU A 359 5.19 9.47 -13.21
C GLU A 359 4.35 9.33 -11.92
N LEU A 360 4.59 8.27 -11.13
CA LEU A 360 3.94 8.08 -9.83
C LEU A 360 4.21 9.24 -8.88
N LYS A 361 5.46 9.72 -8.80
CA LYS A 361 5.83 10.87 -7.96
C LYS A 361 5.06 12.13 -8.35
N ASN A 362 4.90 12.39 -9.65
CA ASN A 362 4.15 13.53 -10.16
C ASN A 362 2.66 13.42 -9.83
N LEU A 363 2.06 12.23 -9.97
CA LEU A 363 0.66 11.99 -9.56
C LEU A 363 0.44 12.27 -8.06
N PHE A 364 1.38 11.89 -7.19
CA PHE A 364 1.27 12.19 -5.76
C PHE A 364 1.44 13.66 -5.43
N LYS A 365 2.28 14.40 -6.16
CA LYS A 365 2.43 15.84 -5.97
C LYS A 365 1.11 16.57 -6.25
N ILE A 366 0.44 16.23 -7.35
CA ILE A 366 -0.87 16.77 -7.71
C ILE A 366 -1.91 16.43 -6.63
N SER A 367 -1.98 15.16 -6.20
CA SER A 367 -2.93 14.73 -5.18
C SER A 367 -2.71 15.41 -3.82
N LYS A 368 -1.46 15.73 -3.46
CA LYS A 368 -1.13 16.43 -2.22
C LYS A 368 -1.49 17.92 -2.28
N GLU A 369 -1.24 18.58 -3.42
CA GLU A 369 -1.64 19.97 -3.65
C GLU A 369 -3.16 20.14 -3.54
N ASP A 370 -3.95 19.23 -4.13
CA ASP A 370 -5.42 19.24 -4.00
C ASP A 370 -5.89 19.08 -2.54
N ASN A 371 -5.23 18.20 -1.77
CA ASN A 371 -5.55 17.98 -0.36
C ASN A 371 -5.18 19.19 0.52
N ASP A 372 -4.02 19.80 0.28
CA ASP A 372 -3.55 20.98 1.02
C ASP A 372 -4.40 22.22 0.70
N ILE A 373 -4.89 22.36 -0.54
CA ILE A 373 -5.86 23.40 -0.91
C ILE A 373 -7.15 23.21 -0.11
N GLN A 374 -7.70 21.99 -0.02
CA GLN A 374 -8.91 21.74 0.78
C GLN A 374 -8.70 22.00 2.28
N LEU A 375 -7.55 21.59 2.83
CA LEU A 375 -7.24 21.79 4.24
C LEU A 375 -7.02 23.27 4.59
N ASN A 376 -6.36 24.03 3.70
CA ASN A 376 -6.17 25.48 3.87
C ASN A 376 -7.46 26.27 3.65
N TYR A 377 -8.36 25.81 2.77
CA TYR A 377 -9.70 26.39 2.63
C TYR A 377 -10.51 26.22 3.91
N GLN A 378 -10.46 25.04 4.55
CA GLN A 378 -11.12 24.78 5.83
C GLN A 378 -10.51 25.56 7.00
N LYS A 379 -9.18 25.71 7.06
CA LYS A 379 -8.47 26.50 8.10
C LYS A 379 -8.67 28.00 7.94
N SER A 380 -8.66 28.54 6.73
CA SER A 380 -8.87 29.98 6.50
C SER A 380 -10.29 30.39 6.89
N ARG A 381 -11.27 29.52 6.68
CA ARG A 381 -12.65 29.75 7.11
C ARG A 381 -12.85 29.61 8.62
N SER A 382 -11.97 28.94 9.38
CA SER A 382 -12.08 28.81 10.85
C SER A 382 -11.48 29.99 11.63
N LYS A 383 -10.70 30.85 10.96
CA LYS A 383 -10.13 32.10 11.52
C LYS A 383 -11.00 33.34 11.28
N LEU A 384 -12.04 33.24 10.45
CA LEU A 384 -13.15 34.21 10.29
C LEU A 384 -14.36 33.70 11.09
#